data_AF-A0AAD8L0M0-F1
#
_entry.id   AF-A0AAD8L0M0-F1
#
_cell.length_a   1.000
_cell.length_b   1.000
_cell.length_c   1.000
_cell.angle_alpha   90.00
_cell.angle_beta   90.00
_cell.angle_gamma   90.00
#
_symmetry.space_group_name_H-M   'P 1'
#
loop_
_entity.id
_entity.type
_entity.pdbx_description
1 polymer ?
#
loop_
_entity_poly.entity_id
_entity_poly.type
_entity_poly.pdbx_seq_one_letter_code
_entity_poly.pdbx_strand_id
1 'polypeptide(L)'
;MFLQAPIGQIPVKKPYTGPHPQCNTCRYHHAAHHPCRQCTNCGRFGHTFNICRIAPKAPVNPAVVQPPPAITQGRVCFQCGDPNHFRNQCPQLVNANQQA
;
A
#
# COMPACT_ATOMS: atom_id res chain seq x y z
N MET A 1 -10.58 -3.52 -42.81
CA MET A 1 -10.78 -4.38 -41.62
C MET A 1 -10.30 -3.60 -40.41
N PHE A 2 -11.20 -3.04 -39.61
CA PHE A 2 -10.84 -2.25 -38.43
C PHE A 2 -10.92 -3.14 -37.19
N LEU A 3 -9.77 -3.43 -36.59
CA LEU A 3 -9.66 -4.23 -35.37
C LEU A 3 -10.11 -3.36 -34.18
N GLN A 4 -11.25 -3.70 -33.59
CA GLN A 4 -11.78 -3.04 -32.42
C GLN A 4 -11.03 -3.57 -31.19
N ALA A 5 -10.36 -2.69 -30.43
CA ALA A 5 -9.70 -3.06 -29.18
C ALA A 5 -10.76 -3.40 -28.11
N PRO A 6 -10.54 -4.43 -27.26
CA PRO A 6 -11.49 -4.76 -26.20
C PRO A 6 -11.48 -3.65 -25.13
N ILE A 7 -12.67 -3.13 -24.83
CA ILE A 7 -12.88 -2.18 -23.73
C ILE A 7 -12.49 -2.88 -22.43
N GLY A 8 -11.41 -2.43 -21.80
CA GLY A 8 -10.96 -2.93 -20.51
C GLY A 8 -12.09 -2.79 -19.47
N GLN A 9 -12.48 -3.91 -18.87
CA GLN A 9 -13.54 -3.96 -17.87
C GLN A 9 -13.16 -3.09 -16.68
N ILE A 10 -13.98 -2.09 -16.35
CA ILE A 10 -13.79 -1.30 -15.14
C ILE A 10 -14.02 -2.22 -13.94
N PRO A 11 -13.05 -2.37 -13.02
CA PRO A 11 -13.23 -3.22 -11.86
C PRO A 11 -14.38 -2.68 -11.00
N VAL A 12 -15.48 -3.43 -10.97
CA VAL A 12 -16.63 -3.16 -10.10
C VAL A 12 -16.14 -3.23 -8.66
N LYS A 13 -16.07 -2.08 -8.00
CA LYS A 13 -15.69 -2.00 -6.59
C LYS A 13 -16.79 -2.68 -5.80
N LYS A 14 -16.44 -3.77 -5.11
CA LYS A 14 -17.39 -4.46 -4.23
C LYS A 14 -17.82 -3.48 -3.13
N PRO A 15 -19.11 -3.44 -2.77
CA PRO A 15 -19.58 -2.60 -1.69
C PRO A 15 -18.91 -3.02 -0.37
N TYR A 16 -18.70 -2.06 0.52
CA TYR A 16 -18.20 -2.34 1.86
C TYR A 16 -19.26 -3.08 2.66
N THR A 17 -18.88 -4.21 3.26
CA THR A 17 -19.77 -5.08 4.06
C THR A 17 -19.40 -5.16 5.53
N GLY A 18 -18.48 -4.31 5.99
CA GLY A 18 -18.02 -4.34 7.38
C GLY A 18 -18.94 -3.58 8.36
N PRO A 19 -18.71 -3.72 9.68
CA PRO A 19 -19.59 -3.16 10.70
C PRO A 19 -19.42 -1.66 10.94
N HIS A 20 -18.32 -1.07 10.45
CA HIS A 20 -17.95 0.31 10.78
C HIS A 20 -18.30 1.26 9.65
N PRO A 21 -19.01 2.38 9.92
CA PRO A 21 -19.34 3.35 8.90
C PRO A 21 -18.07 4.02 8.34
N GLN A 22 -18.18 4.57 7.13
CA GLN A 22 -17.11 5.39 6.57
C GLN A 22 -17.13 6.77 7.24
N CYS A 23 -15.99 7.17 7.78
CA CYS A 23 -15.85 8.51 8.33
C CYS A 23 -15.75 9.56 7.21
N ASN A 24 -16.51 10.66 7.32
CA ASN A 24 -16.52 11.74 6.32
C ASN A 24 -15.22 12.55 6.29
N THR A 25 -14.51 12.62 7.42
CA THR A 25 -13.26 13.38 7.57
C THR A 25 -12.06 12.64 6.96
N CYS A 26 -11.87 11.37 7.34
CA CYS A 26 -10.69 10.62 6.94
C CYS A 26 -10.92 9.64 5.79
N ARG A 27 -12.18 9.40 5.38
CA ARG A 27 -12.59 8.44 4.34
C ARG A 27 -12.24 6.97 4.64
N TYR A 28 -11.88 6.64 5.89
CA TYR A 28 -11.65 5.27 6.36
C TYR A 28 -12.81 4.76 7.22
N HIS A 29 -12.89 3.44 7.38
CA HIS A 29 -13.88 2.76 8.22
C HIS A 29 -13.34 2.54 9.64
N HIS A 30 -14.02 3.11 10.64
CA HIS A 30 -13.78 2.89 12.06
C HIS A 30 -15.07 3.19 12.84
N ALA A 31 -15.21 2.70 14.07
CA ALA A 31 -16.39 3.05 14.87
C ALA A 31 -16.43 4.55 15.19
N ALA A 32 -17.64 5.07 15.38
CA ALA A 32 -17.92 6.49 15.54
C ALA A 32 -17.19 7.13 16.72
N HIS A 33 -16.93 6.35 17.78
CA HIS A 33 -16.25 6.83 18.99
C HIS A 33 -14.72 6.81 18.90
N HIS A 34 -14.14 6.22 17.85
CA HIS A 34 -12.69 6.22 17.69
C HIS A 34 -12.24 7.43 16.87
N PRO A 35 -11.15 8.10 17.27
CA PRO A 35 -10.61 9.22 16.51
C PRO A 35 -10.06 8.75 15.16
N CYS A 36 -10.06 9.64 14.17
CA CYS A 36 -9.42 9.37 12.89
C CYS A 36 -7.93 9.09 13.09
N ARG A 37 -7.43 8.02 12.49
CA ARG A 37 -6.03 7.64 12.57
C ARG A 37 -5.18 8.57 11.70
N GLN A 38 -4.67 9.66 12.27
CA GLN A 38 -3.79 10.61 11.60
C GLN A 38 -2.33 10.35 11.99
N CYS A 39 -1.45 10.35 10.99
CA CYS A 39 -0.03 10.24 11.22
C CYS A 39 0.54 11.58 11.67
N THR A 40 1.20 11.62 12.83
CA THR A 40 1.84 12.83 13.36
C THR A 40 3.09 13.26 12.59
N ASN A 41 3.72 12.34 11.85
CA ASN A 41 4.89 12.63 11.01
C ASN A 41 4.49 13.31 9.69
N CYS A 42 3.58 12.69 8.93
CA CYS A 42 3.24 13.16 7.59
C CYS A 42 1.87 13.86 7.48
N GLY A 43 1.09 13.90 8.56
CA GLY A 43 -0.23 14.54 8.61
C GLY A 43 -1.35 13.80 7.89
N ARG A 44 -1.07 12.67 7.22
CA ARG A 44 -2.06 11.91 6.45
C ARG A 44 -2.86 10.95 7.31
N PHE A 45 -4.11 10.73 6.93
CA PHE A 45 -4.98 9.73 7.56
C PHE A 45 -4.66 8.29 7.11
N GLY A 46 -5.14 7.32 7.88
CA GLY A 46 -5.10 5.88 7.58
C GLY A 46 -3.96 5.13 8.28
N HIS A 47 -3.03 5.82 8.94
CA HIS A 47 -1.89 5.19 9.60
C HIS A 47 -1.35 6.02 10.77
N THR A 48 -0.65 5.38 11.71
CA THR A 48 0.03 6.06 12.85
C THR A 48 1.51 6.26 12.54
N PHE A 49 2.19 7.05 13.38
CA PHE A 49 3.62 7.32 13.30
C PHE A 49 4.48 6.06 13.09
N ASN A 50 4.25 5.00 13.87
CA ASN A 50 5.05 3.76 13.82
C ASN A 50 5.00 3.02 12.48
N ILE A 51 3.95 3.22 11.68
CA ILE A 51 3.79 2.57 10.37
C ILE A 51 3.89 3.57 9.21
N CYS A 52 4.38 4.78 9.49
CA CYS A 52 4.60 5.77 8.46
C CYS A 52 5.74 5.34 7.55
N ARG A 53 5.49 5.33 6.24
CA ARG A 53 6.51 5.05 5.22
C ARG A 53 7.33 6.29 4.83
N ILE A 54 6.92 7.46 5.29
CA ILE A 54 7.67 8.70 5.09
C ILE A 54 8.67 8.78 6.23
N ALA A 55 9.95 8.95 5.89
CA ALA A 55 11.00 9.16 6.89
C ALA A 55 10.56 10.27 7.86
N PRO A 56 10.81 10.13 9.18
CA PRO A 56 10.52 11.20 10.14
C PRO A 56 11.07 12.50 9.59
N LYS A 57 10.22 13.53 9.53
CA LYS A 57 10.67 14.90 9.24
C LYS A 57 11.77 15.22 10.25
N ALA A 58 13.03 15.07 9.83
CA ALA A 58 14.13 15.67 10.54
C ALA A 58 13.85 17.18 10.63
N PRO A 59 14.23 17.86 11.71
CA PRO A 59 14.29 19.31 11.66
C PRO A 59 15.09 19.70 10.42
N VAL A 60 14.47 20.49 9.55
CA VAL A 60 15.01 20.82 8.23
C VAL A 60 16.22 21.74 8.44
N ASN A 61 17.40 21.17 8.61
CA ASN A 61 18.65 21.87 8.37
C ASN A 61 19.01 21.63 6.90
N PRO A 62 19.12 22.66 6.03
CA PRO A 62 19.40 22.50 4.60
C PRO A 62 20.85 22.02 4.29
N ALA A 63 21.53 21.38 5.22
CA ALA A 63 22.86 20.83 5.01
C ALA A 63 22.83 19.30 5.16
N VAL A 64 23.23 18.63 4.07
CA VAL A 64 23.54 17.20 3.96
C VAL A 64 22.34 16.28 3.71
N VAL A 65 22.05 16.09 2.41
CA VAL A 65 21.41 14.87 1.90
C VAL A 65 22.38 13.71 2.14
N GLN A 66 22.17 12.94 3.20
CA GLN A 66 22.68 11.57 3.27
C GLN A 66 21.53 10.61 2.94
N PRO A 67 21.71 9.67 2.00
CA PRO A 67 20.70 8.67 1.71
C PRO A 67 20.43 7.84 2.98
N PRO A 68 19.17 7.52 3.30
CA PRO A 68 18.87 6.66 4.44
C PRO A 68 19.52 5.29 4.23
N PRO A 69 20.00 4.61 5.30
CA PRO A 69 20.51 3.26 5.17
C PRO A 69 19.39 2.39 4.59
N ALA A 70 19.67 1.77 3.45
CA ALA A 70 18.81 0.77 2.86
C ALA A 70 18.70 -0.38 3.87
N ILE A 71 17.58 -0.47 4.58
CA ILE A 71 17.25 -1.65 5.38
C ILE A 71 16.96 -2.76 4.37
N THR A 72 18.00 -3.51 4.03
CA THR A 72 17.99 -4.66 3.12
C THR A 72 17.39 -5.92 3.76
N GLN A 73 16.87 -5.82 4.98
CA GLN A 73 16.22 -6.93 5.66
C GLN A 73 14.80 -7.14 5.16
N GLY A 74 14.65 -7.99 4.14
CA GLY A 74 13.34 -8.58 3.82
C GLY A 74 12.81 -8.35 2.41
N ARG A 75 13.64 -7.94 1.44
CA ARG A 75 13.25 -8.01 0.01
C ARG A 75 13.38 -9.45 -0.50
N VAL A 76 12.66 -10.38 0.11
CA VAL A 76 12.57 -11.76 -0.37
C VAL A 76 11.12 -12.09 -0.74
N CYS A 77 10.95 -13.00 -1.67
CA CYS A 77 9.65 -13.52 -2.03
C CYS A 77 9.07 -14.30 -0.86
N PHE A 78 7.93 -13.86 -0.31
CA PHE A 78 7.25 -14.56 0.78
C PHE A 78 6.65 -15.93 0.39
N GLN A 79 6.77 -16.37 -0.87
CA GLN A 79 6.35 -17.73 -1.30
C GLN A 79 7.54 -18.67 -1.44
N CYS A 80 8.64 -18.23 -2.06
CA CYS A 80 9.78 -19.10 -2.37
C CYS A 80 11.10 -18.71 -1.69
N GLY A 81 11.12 -17.61 -0.92
CA GLY A 81 12.30 -17.12 -0.20
C GLY A 81 13.34 -16.40 -1.06
N ASP A 82 13.11 -16.29 -2.38
CA ASP A 82 14.08 -15.73 -3.31
C ASP A 82 14.24 -14.19 -3.16
N PRO A 83 15.46 -13.66 -3.06
CA PRO A 83 15.71 -12.22 -2.87
C PRO A 83 15.56 -11.37 -4.13
N ASN A 84 15.43 -11.98 -5.32
CA ASN A 84 15.42 -11.24 -6.58
C ASN A 84 14.04 -10.62 -6.88
N HIS A 85 12.97 -11.11 -6.24
CA HIS A 85 11.61 -10.65 -6.52
C HIS A 85 10.70 -10.70 -5.29
N PHE A 86 9.64 -9.89 -5.29
CA PHE A 86 8.59 -9.98 -4.28
C PHE A 86 7.50 -10.98 -4.68
N ARG A 87 6.66 -11.39 -3.73
CA ARG A 87 5.53 -12.33 -3.93
C ARG A 87 4.73 -12.04 -5.20
N ASN A 88 4.41 -10.77 -5.49
CA ASN A 88 3.62 -10.36 -6.65
C ASN A 88 4.27 -10.66 -8.01
N GLN A 89 5.59 -10.88 -8.05
CA GLN A 89 6.36 -11.20 -9.25
C GLN A 89 6.87 -12.65 -9.20
N CYS A 90 6.33 -13.48 -8.31
CA CYS A 90 6.79 -14.85 -8.14
C CYS A 90 6.36 -15.72 -9.32
N PRO A 91 7.29 -16.30 -10.10
CA PRO A 91 6.96 -17.11 -11.27
C PRO A 91 6.12 -18.34 -10.91
N GLN A 92 6.28 -18.87 -9.68
CA GLN A 92 5.46 -19.96 -9.17
C GLN A 92 3.98 -19.59 -8.99
N LEU A 93 3.65 -18.30 -8.85
CA LEU A 93 2.26 -17.81 -8.76
C LEU A 93 1.68 -17.44 -10.13
N VAL A 94 2.53 -17.12 -11.12
CA VAL A 94 2.08 -16.78 -12.48
C VAL A 94 1.52 -18.00 -13.20
N ASN A 95 2.05 -19.20 -12.93
CA ASN A 95 1.52 -20.44 -13.49
C ASN A 95 0.15 -20.83 -12.91
N ALA A 96 -0.22 -20.34 -11.72
CA ALA A 96 -1.54 -20.61 -11.10
C ALA A 96 -2.66 -19.68 -11.62
N ASN A 97 -2.34 -18.64 -12.40
CA ASN A 97 -3.34 -17.68 -12.93
C ASN A 97 -3.56 -17.83 -14.46
N GLN A 98 -2.99 -18.84 -15.11
CA GLN A 98 -3.18 -19.13 -16.54
C GLN A 98 -4.06 -20.37 -16.80
N GLN A 99 -4.68 -20.91 -15.76
CA GLN A 99 -5.61 -22.05 -15.84
C GLN A 99 -6.93 -21.66 -15.17
N ALA A 100 -7.63 -20.70 -15.75
CA ALA A 100 -9.06 -20.46 -15.57
C ALA A 100 -9.59 -19.72 -16.80
#